data_AF-A0A973MVW5-F1
#
_entry.id   AF-A0A973MVW5-F1
#
_cell.length_a   1.000
_cell.length_b   1.000
_cell.length_c   1.000
_cell.angle_alpha   90.00
_cell.angle_beta   90.00
_cell.angle_gamma   90.00
#
_symmetry.space_group_name_H-M   'P 1'
#
loop_
_entity.id
_entity.type
_entity.pdbx_description
1 polymer ?
#
loop_
_entity_poly.entity_id
_entity_poly.type
_entity_poly.pdbx_seq_one_letter_code
_entity_poly.pdbx_strand_id
1 'polypeptide(L)'
;MAKKAAQWWSVRVELLGGAGTGDLWPAPGRIFAVSTDSTFHDFAEAIDDAFARWDRSHLHEFEVPRLKKRFTEYRYTDGDVADNEVDADTATLGQHLQLGDEFIYTFDLGDNWRHRCAVAEDEIDDVEAVLGIAPERPMPYWGWGEIPDAYGRLFDGDDGEKPIPDPPAGWPWPNAPEAKIVTERCPGQWTRTRTLRRR
;
A
#
# COMPACT_ATOMS: atom_id res chain seq x y z
N MET A 1 32.93 6.95 14.50
CA MET A 1 32.52 7.80 13.35
C MET A 1 31.16 8.39 13.71
N ALA A 2 30.93 9.68 13.50
CA ALA A 2 29.62 10.28 13.75
C ALA A 2 28.60 9.69 12.77
N LYS A 3 27.44 9.22 13.26
CA LYS A 3 26.35 8.75 12.39
C LYS A 3 25.89 9.98 11.58
N LYS A 4 25.98 9.92 10.25
CA LYS A 4 25.40 10.95 9.37
C LYS A 4 23.89 10.98 9.66
N ALA A 5 23.29 12.17 9.71
CA ALA A 5 21.84 12.27 9.87
C ALA A 5 21.15 11.50 8.74
N ALA A 6 20.07 10.79 9.07
CA ALA A 6 19.31 10.03 8.08
C ALA A 6 18.73 10.98 7.04
N GLN A 7 18.77 10.56 5.77
CA GLN A 7 18.14 11.29 4.68
C GLN A 7 16.67 10.88 4.61
N TRP A 8 15.85 11.74 4.02
CA TRP A 8 14.43 11.50 3.84
C TRP A 8 14.09 11.45 2.37
N TRP A 9 13.30 10.46 1.96
CA TRP A 9 12.87 10.28 0.58
C TRP A 9 11.35 10.31 0.49
N SER A 10 10.86 10.80 -0.65
CA SER A 10 9.48 10.54 -1.05
C SER A 10 9.42 9.23 -1.83
N VAL A 11 8.52 8.32 -1.44
CA VAL A 11 8.27 7.07 -2.17
C VAL A 11 6.81 7.03 -2.60
N ARG A 12 6.58 7.02 -3.92
CA ARG A 12 5.24 6.78 -4.48
C ARG A 12 4.96 5.29 -4.41
N VAL A 13 3.78 4.94 -3.92
CA VAL A 13 3.28 3.56 -3.87
C VAL A 13 1.91 3.51 -4.54
N GLU A 14 1.76 2.67 -5.55
CA GLU A 14 0.52 2.51 -6.32
C GLU A 14 0.03 1.06 -6.24
N LEU A 15 -1.20 0.86 -5.77
CA LEU A 15 -1.84 -0.43 -5.70
C LEU A 15 -2.24 -0.88 -7.11
N LEU A 16 -1.59 -1.93 -7.59
CA LEU A 16 -1.83 -2.48 -8.92
C LEU A 16 -3.03 -3.43 -8.94
N GLY A 17 -3.28 -4.16 -7.85
CA GLY A 17 -4.39 -5.12 -7.75
C GLY A 17 -4.04 -6.32 -6.85
N GLY A 18 -5.00 -7.20 -6.64
CA GLY A 18 -4.90 -8.40 -5.79
C GLY A 18 -6.27 -9.05 -5.55
N ALA A 19 -6.32 -10.19 -4.86
CA ALA A 19 -7.54 -10.93 -4.50
C ALA A 19 -8.54 -11.11 -5.67
N GLY A 20 -8.04 -11.42 -6.87
CA GLY A 20 -8.88 -11.62 -8.06
C GLY A 20 -9.56 -10.36 -8.62
N THR A 21 -9.28 -9.16 -8.09
CA THR A 21 -9.84 -7.88 -8.60
C THR A 21 -9.36 -7.51 -10.01
N GLY A 22 -8.27 -8.14 -10.48
CA GLY A 22 -7.57 -7.76 -11.70
C GLY A 22 -6.68 -6.52 -11.50
N ASP A 23 -6.14 -5.98 -12.58
CA ASP A 23 -5.38 -4.74 -12.50
C ASP A 23 -6.32 -3.54 -12.31
N LEU A 24 -6.02 -2.70 -11.33
CA LEU A 24 -6.76 -1.50 -10.99
C LEU A 24 -6.37 -0.35 -11.93
N TRP A 25 -7.37 0.35 -12.45
CA TRP A 25 -7.14 1.56 -13.25
C TRP A 25 -8.24 2.60 -13.05
N PRO A 26 -7.90 3.86 -12.70
CA PRO A 26 -6.57 4.31 -12.27
C PRO A 26 -6.15 3.64 -10.95
N ALA A 27 -4.85 3.39 -10.78
CA ALA A 27 -4.31 2.77 -9.56
C ALA A 27 -4.45 3.71 -8.35
N PRO A 28 -5.07 3.27 -7.23
CA PRO A 28 -5.02 4.00 -5.97
C PRO A 28 -3.58 4.14 -5.49
N GLY A 29 -3.20 5.29 -4.97
CA GLY A 29 -1.80 5.54 -4.61
C GLY A 29 -1.59 6.47 -3.43
N ARG A 30 -0.41 6.36 -2.85
CA ARG A 30 0.06 7.12 -1.69
C ARG A 30 1.48 7.63 -1.95
N ILE A 31 1.84 8.75 -1.35
CA ILE A 31 3.23 9.21 -1.28
C ILE A 31 3.65 9.16 0.18
N PHE A 32 4.72 8.42 0.45
CA PHE A 32 5.29 8.26 1.77
C PHE A 32 6.54 9.12 1.91
N ALA A 33 6.71 9.72 3.08
CA ALA A 33 8.02 10.15 3.54
C ALA A 33 8.66 8.98 4.29
N VAL A 34 9.87 8.60 3.87
CA VAL A 34 10.62 7.48 4.46
C VAL A 34 12.02 7.95 4.85
N SER A 35 12.49 7.53 6.03
CA SER A 35 13.87 7.74 6.43
C SER A 35 14.76 6.66 5.82
N THR A 36 15.98 6.99 5.43
CA THR A 36 16.97 5.99 4.98
C THR A 36 17.34 4.97 6.05
N ASP A 37 17.11 5.30 7.32
CA ASP A 37 17.33 4.41 8.46
C ASP A 37 16.14 3.48 8.74
N SER A 38 14.97 3.72 8.12
CA SER A 38 13.81 2.82 8.25
C SER A 38 14.12 1.45 7.64
N THR A 39 13.62 0.40 8.27
CA THR A 39 13.74 -0.96 7.73
C THR A 39 12.72 -1.21 6.61
N PHE A 40 12.92 -2.26 5.82
CA PHE A 40 11.89 -2.72 4.88
C PHE A 40 10.61 -3.14 5.62
N HIS A 41 10.75 -3.76 6.80
CA HIS A 41 9.62 -4.09 7.66
C HIS A 41 8.83 -2.85 8.09
N ASP A 42 9.50 -1.79 8.60
CA ASP A 42 8.84 -0.53 8.97
C ASP A 42 8.06 0.06 7.79
N PHE A 43 8.59 -0.07 6.57
CA PHE A 43 7.94 0.43 5.38
C PHE A 43 6.76 -0.45 4.94
N ALA A 44 6.86 -1.78 5.06
CA ALA A 44 5.73 -2.69 4.85
C ALA A 44 4.59 -2.38 5.81
N GLU A 45 4.89 -2.19 7.10
CA GLU A 45 3.89 -1.82 8.11
C GLU A 45 3.12 -0.56 7.69
N ALA A 46 3.84 0.47 7.25
CA ALA A 46 3.25 1.73 6.83
C ALA A 46 2.44 1.61 5.53
N ILE A 47 2.89 0.81 4.55
CA ILE A 47 2.14 0.57 3.30
C ILE A 47 0.80 -0.08 3.65
N ASP A 48 0.84 -1.17 4.38
CA ASP A 48 -0.36 -1.93 4.74
C ASP A 48 -1.38 -1.07 5.50
N ASP A 49 -0.95 -0.24 6.46
CA ASP A 49 -1.86 0.67 7.16
C ASP A 49 -2.50 1.67 6.20
N ALA A 50 -1.70 2.26 5.30
CA ALA A 50 -2.17 3.24 4.33
C ALA A 50 -3.12 2.65 3.27
N PHE A 51 -3.02 1.34 3.03
CA PHE A 51 -3.85 0.58 2.10
C PHE A 51 -4.88 -0.33 2.81
N ALA A 52 -5.13 -0.14 4.10
CA ALA A 52 -6.13 -0.89 4.88
C ALA A 52 -5.95 -2.42 4.84
N ARG A 53 -4.70 -2.89 4.88
CA ARG A 53 -4.28 -4.30 4.95
C ARG A 53 -3.96 -4.67 6.39
N TRP A 54 -4.98 -4.63 7.25
CA TRP A 54 -4.77 -4.76 8.70
C TRP A 54 -4.59 -6.20 9.19
N ASP A 55 -4.91 -7.21 8.38
CA ASP A 55 -4.64 -8.61 8.73
C ASP A 55 -3.16 -8.93 8.51
N ARG A 56 -2.31 -8.62 9.51
CA ARG A 56 -0.85 -8.78 9.40
C ARG A 56 -0.37 -10.24 9.50
N SER A 57 -1.29 -11.21 9.51
CA SER A 57 -0.94 -12.63 9.62
C SER A 57 -0.46 -13.27 8.31
N HIS A 58 -0.37 -12.48 7.24
CA HIS A 58 0.08 -12.93 5.93
C HIS A 58 1.54 -12.60 5.64
N LEU A 59 2.20 -13.48 4.89
CA LEU A 59 3.54 -13.22 4.38
C LEU A 59 3.52 -12.09 3.35
N HIS A 60 4.60 -11.31 3.33
CA HIS A 60 4.82 -10.26 2.36
C HIS A 60 6.29 -10.22 1.91
N GLU A 61 6.54 -9.59 0.77
CA GLU A 61 7.91 -9.39 0.29
C GLU A 61 8.05 -8.09 -0.51
N PHE A 62 9.27 -7.56 -0.54
CA PHE A 62 9.70 -6.60 -1.54
C PHE A 62 10.60 -7.26 -2.58
N GLU A 63 10.42 -6.94 -3.84
CA GLU A 63 11.33 -7.30 -4.91
C GLU A 63 12.05 -6.06 -5.42
N VAL A 64 13.38 -6.03 -5.36
CA VAL A 64 14.22 -4.93 -5.84
C VAL A 64 15.00 -5.38 -7.09
N PRO A 65 14.49 -5.14 -8.31
CA PRO A 65 15.05 -5.70 -9.54
C PRO A 65 16.50 -5.30 -9.80
N ARG A 66 16.89 -4.05 -9.47
CA ARG A 66 18.26 -3.55 -9.64
C ARG A 66 19.26 -4.39 -8.86
N LEU A 67 18.89 -4.82 -7.66
CA LEU A 67 19.73 -5.66 -6.80
C LEU A 67 19.57 -7.16 -7.10
N LYS A 68 18.52 -7.56 -7.83
CA LYS A 68 18.06 -8.95 -7.96
C LYS A 68 17.85 -9.61 -6.59
N LYS A 69 17.30 -8.85 -5.64
CA LYS A 69 17.07 -9.27 -4.26
C LYS A 69 15.61 -9.19 -3.88
N ARG A 70 15.22 -10.08 -2.97
CA ARG A 70 13.94 -10.04 -2.28
C ARG A 70 14.15 -9.73 -0.80
N PHE A 71 13.24 -8.97 -0.21
CA PHE A 71 13.27 -8.63 1.20
C PHE A 71 12.02 -9.21 1.84
N THR A 72 12.18 -10.12 2.79
CA THR A 72 11.10 -10.77 3.52
C THR A 72 11.53 -11.03 4.95
N GLU A 73 10.60 -11.34 5.83
CA GLU A 73 10.88 -11.50 7.26
C GLU A 73 11.38 -12.91 7.57
N TYR A 74 12.61 -13.02 8.07
CA TYR A 74 13.23 -14.33 8.28
C TYR A 74 12.59 -15.14 9.40
N ARG A 75 11.87 -14.48 10.31
CA ARG A 75 11.15 -15.10 11.43
C ARG A 75 10.06 -16.10 11.00
N TYR A 76 9.64 -16.05 9.73
CA TYR A 76 8.65 -16.97 9.18
C TYR A 76 9.22 -17.98 8.17
N THR A 77 10.56 -18.04 8.04
CA THR A 77 11.23 -19.03 7.19
C THR A 77 11.54 -20.28 7.99
N ASP A 78 11.49 -21.45 7.34
CA ASP A 78 11.88 -22.73 7.95
C ASP A 78 13.41 -22.92 8.04
N GLY A 79 14.19 -21.85 7.86
CA GLY A 79 15.66 -21.84 7.95
C GLY A 79 16.40 -22.00 6.62
N ASP A 80 15.71 -22.34 5.53
CA ASP A 80 16.25 -22.33 4.17
C ASP A 80 16.05 -20.96 3.53
N VAL A 81 17.03 -20.08 3.71
CA VAL A 81 17.06 -18.74 3.12
C VAL A 81 17.83 -18.76 1.81
N ALA A 82 17.23 -18.24 0.74
CA ALA A 82 17.90 -18.18 -0.56
C ALA A 82 19.00 -17.10 -0.59
N ASP A 83 20.05 -17.29 -1.41
CA ASP A 83 21.16 -16.32 -1.53
C ASP A 83 20.71 -14.91 -1.98
N ASN A 84 19.55 -14.81 -2.63
CA ASN A 84 18.96 -13.56 -3.09
C ASN A 84 17.95 -12.95 -2.11
N GLU A 85 17.75 -13.54 -0.93
CA GLU A 85 16.89 -13.01 0.11
C GLU A 85 17.69 -12.17 1.10
N VAL A 86 17.01 -11.17 1.66
CA VAL A 86 17.51 -10.31 2.74
C VAL A 86 16.42 -10.17 3.78
N ASP A 87 16.81 -10.18 5.04
CA ASP A 87 15.88 -10.02 6.16
C ASP A 87 15.31 -8.59 6.23
N ALA A 88 14.00 -8.48 6.04
CA ALA A 88 13.29 -7.20 6.04
C ALA A 88 13.26 -6.52 7.41
N ASP A 89 13.38 -7.30 8.50
CA ASP A 89 13.38 -6.79 9.88
C ASP A 89 14.66 -5.98 10.21
N THR A 90 15.74 -6.19 9.47
CA THR A 90 17.05 -5.59 9.77
C THR A 90 17.63 -4.79 8.61
N ALA A 91 17.23 -5.07 7.36
CA ALA A 91 17.68 -4.32 6.20
C ALA A 91 17.04 -2.93 6.16
N THR A 92 17.88 -1.89 6.10
CA THR A 92 17.41 -0.50 5.99
C THR A 92 17.26 -0.07 4.53
N LEU A 93 16.28 0.81 4.26
CA LEU A 93 16.01 1.32 2.91
C LEU A 93 17.26 2.00 2.31
N GLY A 94 17.99 2.80 3.09
CA GLY A 94 19.18 3.53 2.64
C GLY A 94 20.37 2.65 2.26
N GLN A 95 20.45 1.42 2.76
CA GLN A 95 21.50 0.47 2.41
C GLN A 95 21.24 -0.22 1.06
N HIS A 96 19.99 -0.25 0.62
CA HIS A 96 19.56 -1.11 -0.48
C HIS A 96 18.88 -0.38 -1.63
N LEU A 97 18.30 0.78 -1.38
CA LEU A 97 17.66 1.62 -2.38
C LEU A 97 18.48 2.88 -2.63
N GLN A 98 18.18 3.55 -3.73
CA GLN A 98 18.68 4.87 -4.09
C GLN A 98 17.54 5.69 -4.71
N LEU A 99 17.74 7.00 -4.85
CA LEU A 99 16.83 7.87 -5.57
C LEU A 99 16.57 7.33 -6.99
N GLY A 100 15.32 7.43 -7.45
CA GLY A 100 14.88 6.91 -8.74
C GLY A 100 14.73 5.37 -8.82
N ASP A 101 15.02 4.60 -7.77
CA ASP A 101 14.78 3.14 -7.80
C ASP A 101 13.27 2.84 -7.90
N GLU A 102 12.92 1.87 -8.74
CA GLU A 102 11.61 1.23 -8.78
C GLU A 102 11.68 -0.20 -8.25
N PHE A 103 10.68 -0.60 -7.48
CA PHE A 103 10.58 -1.91 -6.85
C PHE A 103 9.12 -2.29 -6.62
N ILE A 104 8.86 -3.55 -6.27
CA ILE A 104 7.51 -4.06 -6.00
C ILE A 104 7.41 -4.43 -4.52
N TYR A 105 6.27 -4.13 -3.92
CA TYR A 105 5.86 -4.68 -2.64
C TYR A 105 4.61 -5.53 -2.82
N THR A 106 4.62 -6.75 -2.31
CA THR A 106 3.48 -7.66 -2.36
C THR A 106 3.04 -8.00 -0.95
N PHE A 107 1.83 -7.56 -0.58
CA PHE A 107 1.16 -7.97 0.65
C PHE A 107 0.32 -9.22 0.38
N ASP A 108 0.30 -10.13 1.35
CA ASP A 108 -0.39 -11.42 1.26
C ASP A 108 0.00 -12.20 0.00
N LEU A 109 1.02 -13.06 0.12
CA LEU A 109 1.49 -13.88 -1.01
C LEU A 109 0.42 -14.85 -1.56
N GLY A 110 -0.67 -15.11 -0.82
CA GLY A 110 -1.81 -15.86 -1.30
C GLY A 110 -2.70 -15.03 -2.23
N ASP A 111 -3.13 -13.85 -1.75
CA ASP A 111 -4.02 -12.96 -2.49
C ASP A 111 -3.30 -12.02 -3.48
N ASN A 112 -1.98 -11.91 -3.37
CA ASN A 112 -1.08 -11.20 -4.27
C ASN A 112 -1.45 -9.72 -4.45
N TRP A 113 -1.58 -8.99 -3.35
CA TRP A 113 -1.80 -7.53 -3.36
C TRP A 113 -0.51 -6.81 -3.72
N ARG A 114 -0.35 -6.52 -5.01
CA ARG A 114 0.86 -5.93 -5.59
C ARG A 114 0.82 -4.42 -5.58
N HIS A 115 1.93 -3.82 -5.17
CA HIS A 115 2.16 -2.39 -5.15
C HIS A 115 3.41 -2.07 -5.95
N ARG A 116 3.32 -1.10 -6.86
CA ARG A 116 4.50 -0.51 -7.49
C ARG A 116 5.02 0.60 -6.59
N CYS A 117 6.30 0.54 -6.26
CA CYS A 117 7.00 1.54 -5.48
C CYS A 117 8.03 2.27 -6.35
N ALA A 118 8.11 3.59 -6.22
CA ALA A 118 9.09 4.41 -6.91
C ALA A 118 9.66 5.47 -5.95
N VAL A 119 10.96 5.44 -5.72
CA VAL A 119 11.68 6.47 -4.97
C VAL A 119 11.79 7.72 -5.84
N ALA A 120 11.52 8.89 -5.28
CA ALA A 120 11.69 10.16 -5.97
C ALA A 120 13.16 10.37 -6.41
N GLU A 121 13.36 11.28 -7.37
CA GLU A 121 14.68 11.64 -7.88
C GLU A 121 15.47 12.53 -6.90
N ASP A 122 14.76 13.20 -5.99
CA ASP A 122 15.31 14.15 -5.03
C ASP A 122 14.97 13.76 -3.58
N GLU A 123 15.84 14.14 -2.65
CA GLU A 123 15.61 14.01 -1.20
C GLU A 123 14.58 15.04 -0.72
N ILE A 124 13.96 14.77 0.44
CA ILE A 124 13.20 15.76 1.19
C ILE A 124 14.20 16.57 2.01
N ASP A 125 14.51 17.80 1.57
CA ASP A 125 15.52 18.67 2.21
C ASP A 125 15.21 18.96 3.70
N ASP A 126 13.95 19.25 4.01
CA ASP A 126 13.48 19.54 5.37
C ASP A 126 12.12 18.85 5.60
N VAL A 127 12.16 17.64 6.15
CA VAL A 127 10.95 16.84 6.39
C VAL A 127 9.99 17.53 7.35
N GLU A 128 10.49 18.24 8.37
CA GLU A 128 9.65 18.91 9.36
C GLU A 128 8.95 20.13 8.76
N ALA A 129 9.63 20.90 7.91
CA ALA A 129 9.00 21.99 7.19
C ALA A 129 7.97 21.52 6.15
N VAL A 130 8.21 20.38 5.48
CA VAL A 130 7.30 19.86 4.44
C VAL A 130 6.09 19.16 5.06
N LEU A 131 6.28 18.36 6.10
CA LEU A 131 5.21 17.54 6.73
C LEU A 131 4.60 18.21 7.96
N GLY A 132 5.22 19.24 8.51
CA GLY A 132 4.85 19.88 9.79
C GLY A 132 5.30 19.09 11.03
N ILE A 133 5.91 17.91 10.85
CA ILE A 133 6.47 17.04 11.88
C ILE A 133 7.67 16.29 11.32
N ALA A 134 8.56 15.80 12.18
CA ALA A 134 9.53 14.78 11.83
C ALA A 134 8.97 13.38 12.19
N PRO A 135 8.54 12.56 11.21
CA PRO A 135 7.96 11.25 11.51
C PRO A 135 8.96 10.31 12.20
N GLU A 136 8.50 9.48 13.13
CA GLU A 136 9.33 8.43 13.74
C GLU A 136 9.39 7.15 12.89
N ARG A 137 8.43 6.99 11.96
CA ARG A 137 8.27 5.85 11.06
C ARG A 137 7.88 6.33 9.65
N PRO A 138 8.01 5.50 8.61
CA PRO A 138 7.47 5.80 7.29
C PRO A 138 6.01 6.24 7.37
N MET A 139 5.67 7.34 6.69
CA MET A 139 4.35 7.97 6.84
C MET A 139 3.79 8.45 5.51
N PRO A 140 2.55 8.08 5.14
CA PRO A 140 1.90 8.67 3.98
C PRO A 140 1.50 10.11 4.27
N TYR A 141 1.85 11.05 3.38
CA TYR A 141 1.49 12.46 3.51
C TYR A 141 0.64 12.98 2.32
N TRP A 142 0.42 12.14 1.30
CA TRP A 142 -0.47 12.43 0.18
C TRP A 142 -1.10 11.14 -0.37
N GLY A 143 -2.27 11.23 -1.01
CA GLY A 143 -2.94 10.05 -1.55
C GLY A 143 -4.11 10.31 -2.49
N TRP A 144 -4.48 9.29 -3.27
CA TRP A 144 -5.60 9.30 -4.21
C TRP A 144 -6.18 7.89 -4.42
N GLY A 145 -7.38 7.83 -5.00
CA GLY A 145 -8.08 6.60 -5.37
C GLY A 145 -8.73 5.88 -4.19
N GLU A 146 -9.81 5.16 -4.51
CA GLU A 146 -10.52 4.28 -3.56
C GLU A 146 -9.76 2.96 -3.39
N ILE A 147 -9.57 2.54 -2.15
CA ILE A 147 -8.88 1.27 -1.84
C ILE A 147 -9.94 0.18 -1.70
N PRO A 148 -9.87 -0.92 -2.48
CA PRO A 148 -10.72 -2.06 -2.24
C PRO A 148 -10.42 -2.70 -0.87
N ASP A 149 -11.48 -3.13 -0.18
CA ASP A 149 -11.35 -4.00 1.01
C ASP A 149 -10.59 -5.27 0.63
N ALA A 150 -9.72 -5.74 1.53
CA ALA A 150 -8.86 -6.89 1.29
C ALA A 150 -9.65 -8.18 1.00
N TYR A 151 -10.87 -8.30 1.53
CA TYR A 151 -11.73 -9.47 1.37
C TYR A 151 -13.04 -9.15 0.63
N GLY A 152 -13.13 -7.96 0.02
CA GLY A 152 -14.32 -7.53 -0.73
C GLY A 152 -15.56 -7.31 0.13
N ARG A 153 -15.41 -7.12 1.45
CA ARG A 153 -16.53 -6.93 2.38
C ARG A 153 -17.21 -5.59 2.15
N LEU A 154 -18.54 -5.59 2.17
CA LEU A 154 -19.38 -4.42 1.96
C LEU A 154 -19.92 -3.82 3.28
N PHE A 155 -20.07 -4.64 4.32
CA PHE A 155 -20.61 -4.25 5.62
C PHE A 155 -20.04 -5.13 6.74
N ASP A 156 -20.30 -4.76 7.99
CA ASP A 156 -19.86 -5.53 9.15
C ASP A 156 -20.56 -6.91 9.20
N GLY A 157 -19.76 -7.97 9.28
CA GLY A 157 -20.24 -9.35 9.23
C GLY A 157 -20.63 -9.86 7.84
N ASP A 158 -20.23 -9.14 6.78
CA ASP A 158 -20.33 -9.62 5.40
C ASP A 158 -19.45 -10.87 5.22
N ASP A 159 -20.10 -11.98 4.88
CA ASP A 159 -19.51 -13.29 4.61
C ASP A 159 -19.62 -13.67 3.12
N GLY A 160 -20.07 -12.74 2.27
CA GLY A 160 -20.31 -12.96 0.84
C GLY A 160 -21.62 -13.70 0.52
N GLU A 161 -22.35 -14.19 1.54
CA GLU A 161 -23.62 -14.89 1.35
C GLU A 161 -24.81 -14.06 1.87
N LYS A 162 -24.63 -13.33 2.96
CA LYS A 162 -25.69 -12.51 3.55
C LYS A 162 -26.06 -11.32 2.65
N PRO A 163 -27.35 -10.99 2.52
CA PRO A 163 -27.75 -9.78 1.81
C PRO A 163 -27.28 -8.54 2.57
N ILE A 164 -27.03 -7.47 1.82
CA ILE A 164 -26.73 -6.14 2.38
C ILE A 164 -27.88 -5.75 3.33
N PRO A 165 -27.59 -5.33 4.58
CA PRO A 165 -28.61 -4.94 5.54
C PRO A 165 -29.46 -3.77 5.05
N ASP A 166 -30.76 -3.81 5.38
CA ASP A 166 -31.64 -2.67 5.17
C ASP A 166 -31.13 -1.45 5.98
N PRO A 167 -31.27 -0.23 5.44
CA PRO A 167 -30.91 0.96 6.18
C PRO A 167 -31.80 1.11 7.44
N PRO A 168 -31.29 1.77 8.50
CA PRO A 168 -32.05 1.95 9.73
C PRO A 168 -33.32 2.78 9.50
N ALA A 169 -34.33 2.58 10.35
CA ALA A 169 -35.58 3.33 10.26
C ALA A 169 -35.34 4.85 10.34
N GLY A 170 -35.94 5.60 9.42
CA GLY A 170 -35.74 7.06 9.32
C GLY A 170 -34.50 7.46 8.54
N TRP A 171 -33.84 6.52 7.83
CA TRP A 171 -32.80 6.82 6.86
C TRP A 171 -33.36 7.06 5.44
N PRO A 172 -32.81 8.02 4.69
CA PRO A 172 -31.94 9.08 5.19
C PRO A 172 -32.75 10.03 6.09
N TRP A 173 -32.08 10.71 7.03
CA TRP A 173 -32.75 11.60 7.98
C TRP A 173 -33.49 12.75 7.27
N PRO A 174 -34.55 13.35 7.85
CA PRO A 174 -35.23 14.49 7.25
C PRO A 174 -34.25 15.63 6.90
N ASN A 175 -34.34 16.15 5.67
CA ASN A 175 -33.41 17.14 5.10
C ASN A 175 -31.97 16.64 4.90
N ALA A 176 -31.75 15.33 4.84
CA ALA A 176 -30.46 14.81 4.39
C ALA A 176 -30.12 15.37 3.01
N PRO A 177 -28.86 15.82 2.80
CA PRO A 177 -28.43 16.26 1.49
C PRO A 177 -28.57 15.11 0.49
N GLU A 178 -28.95 15.44 -0.75
CA GLU A 178 -28.93 14.46 -1.83
C GLU A 178 -27.53 13.87 -1.96
N ALA A 179 -27.44 12.54 -2.08
CA ALA A 179 -26.18 11.86 -2.29
C ALA A 179 -25.56 12.35 -3.59
N LYS A 180 -24.47 13.12 -3.49
CA LYS A 180 -23.75 13.65 -4.65
C LYS A 180 -22.92 12.60 -5.39
N ILE A 181 -22.66 11.46 -4.72
CA ILE A 181 -21.97 10.31 -5.29
C ILE A 181 -22.97 9.16 -5.24
N VAL A 182 -23.50 8.81 -6.41
CA VAL A 182 -24.27 7.57 -6.61
C VAL A 182 -23.35 6.65 -7.37
N THR A 183 -22.72 5.70 -6.66
CA THR A 183 -22.03 4.62 -7.35
C THR A 183 -23.10 3.68 -7.88
N GLU A 184 -23.20 3.50 -9.20
CA GLU A 184 -24.15 2.54 -9.81
C GLU A 184 -23.84 1.08 -9.39
N ARG A 185 -22.77 0.86 -8.62
CA ARG A 185 -22.28 -0.42 -8.12
C ARG A 185 -21.79 -0.23 -6.69
N CYS A 186 -22.12 -1.16 -5.80
CA CYS A 186 -21.37 -1.31 -4.57
C CYS A 186 -19.89 -1.55 -4.93
N PRO A 187 -18.94 -0.80 -4.35
CA PRO A 187 -17.55 -0.82 -4.74
C PRO A 187 -16.92 -2.15 -4.28
N GLY A 188 -16.51 -2.97 -5.24
CA GLY A 188 -15.95 -4.29 -4.96
C GLY A 188 -15.77 -5.18 -6.18
N GLN A 189 -16.55 -5.02 -7.25
CA GLN A 189 -16.41 -5.93 -8.40
C GLN A 189 -16.62 -5.27 -9.78
N TRP A 190 -15.60 -5.48 -10.62
CA TRP A 190 -15.49 -5.28 -12.07
C TRP A 190 -15.11 -3.89 -12.57
N THR A 191 -13.80 -3.62 -12.61
CA THR A 191 -13.15 -2.87 -13.69
C THR A 191 -13.38 -3.60 -15.01
N ARG A 192 -14.60 -3.52 -15.57
CA ARG A 192 -14.77 -3.73 -17.01
C ARG A 192 -14.43 -2.41 -17.66
N THR A 193 -13.16 -2.26 -18.02
CA THR A 193 -12.62 -1.23 -18.92
C THR A 193 -13.71 -0.83 -19.89
N ARG A 194 -14.22 0.41 -19.76
CA ARG A 194 -15.09 1.02 -20.78
C ARG A 194 -14.41 0.71 -22.09
N THR A 195 -15.09 -0.06 -22.94
CA THR A 195 -14.75 -0.16 -24.34
C THR A 195 -14.69 1.28 -24.83
N LEU A 196 -13.47 1.82 -24.92
CA LEU A 196 -13.17 3.03 -25.65
C LEU A 196 -13.75 2.74 -27.02
N ARG A 197 -14.78 3.51 -27.36
CA ARG A 197 -15.45 3.48 -28.66
C ARG A 197 -14.37 3.29 -29.73
N ARG A 198 -14.36 2.13 -30.38
CA ARG A 198 -13.78 2.07 -31.71
C ARG A 198 -14.69 2.92 -32.60
N ARG A 199 -14.01 3.71 -33.41
CA ARG A 199 -14.51 4.74 -34.33
C ARG A 199 -15.83 4.39 -35.01
#